data_AF-A0A7Y0DVL4-F1
#
_entry.id   AF-A0A7Y0DVL4-F1
#
_cell.length_a   1.000
_cell.length_b   1.000
_cell.length_c   1.000
_cell.angle_alpha   90.00
_cell.angle_beta   90.00
_cell.angle_gamma   90.00
#
_symmetry.space_group_name_H-M   'P 1'
#
loop_
_entity.id
_entity.type
_entity.pdbx_description
1 polymer ?
#
loop_
_entity_poly.entity_id
_entity_poly.type
_entity_poly.pdbx_seq_one_letter_code
_entity_poly.pdbx_strand_id
1 'polypeptide(L)' 'MKEEGGRLIGEDIRKYIYDTFGVQYKLNNVYRLMCELNLSWITSRSKHPKQSIEAQEDFKKFPL' A
#
# COMPACT_ATOMS: atom_id res chain seq x y z
N MET A 1 2.00 -18.87 -1.94
CA MET A 1 0.65 -18.26 -1.95
C MET A 1 0.83 -16.75 -1.99
N LYS A 2 0.30 -16.07 -3.02
CA LYS A 2 0.32 -14.61 -3.07
C LYS A 2 -0.90 -14.13 -2.31
N GLU A 3 -0.71 -13.37 -1.24
CA GLU A 3 -1.82 -12.79 -0.49
C GLU A 3 -2.54 -11.77 -1.39
N GLU A 4 -3.76 -12.12 -1.82
CA GLU A 4 -4.61 -11.27 -2.64
C GLU A 4 -5.16 -10.11 -1.80
N GLY A 5 -4.35 -9.07 -1.61
CA GLY A 5 -4.71 -7.86 -0.88
C GLY A 5 -3.65 -7.47 0.14
N GLY A 6 -2.48 -7.05 -0.32
CA GLY A 6 -1.39 -6.62 0.56
C GLY A 6 -1.55 -5.17 0.99
N ARG A 7 -1.45 -4.91 2.29
CA ARG A 7 -1.20 -3.57 2.84
C ARG A 7 0.30 -3.32 2.82
N LEU A 8 0.77 -2.39 2.00
CA LEU A 8 2.16 -1.94 2.03
C LEU A 8 2.35 -0.93 3.18
N ILE A 9 3.23 -1.23 4.14
CA ILE A 9 3.61 -0.34 5.23
C ILE A 9 5.07 0.12 5.13
N GLY A 10 5.43 1.16 5.87
CA GLY A 10 6.79 1.71 5.85
C GLY A 10 7.88 0.70 6.24
N GLU A 11 7.52 -0.31 7.04
CA GLU A 11 8.43 -1.40 7.41
C GLU A 11 8.77 -2.31 6.23
N ASP A 12 7.80 -2.60 5.36
CA ASP A 12 8.02 -3.37 4.13
C ASP A 12 9.00 -2.64 3.21
N ILE A 13 8.82 -1.32 3.10
CA ILE A 13 9.70 -0.47 2.29
C ILE A 13 11.10 -0.40 2.91
N ARG A 14 11.20 -0.29 4.23
CA ARG A 14 12.49 -0.33 4.95
C ARG A 14 13.23 -1.64 4.68
N LYS A 15 12.53 -2.77 4.76
CA LYS A 15 13.08 -4.09 4.47
C LYS A 15 13.52 -4.20 3.01
N TYR A 16 12.68 -3.75 2.08
CA TYR A 16 13.00 -3.74 0.65
C TYR A 16 14.28 -2.94 0.35
N ILE A 17 14.44 -1.76 0.96
CA ILE A 17 15.65 -0.94 0.77
C ILE A 17 16.89 -1.69 1.27
N TYR A 18 16.80 -2.33 2.43
CA TYR A 18 17.91 -3.12 2.97
C TYR A 18 18.25 -4.32 2.08
N ASP A 19 17.26 -5.13 1.71
CA ASP A 19 17.48 -6.33 0.91
C ASP A 19 18.03 -6.02 -0.49
N THR A 20 17.59 -4.90 -1.09
CA THR A 20 17.92 -4.55 -2.47
C THR A 20 19.22 -3.74 -2.58
N PHE A 21 19.46 -2.84 -1.64
CA PHE A 21 20.56 -1.88 -1.73
C PHE A 21 21.59 -2.02 -0.59
N GLY A 22 21.33 -2.86 0.42
CA GLY A 22 22.19 -3.01 1.59
C GLY A 22 22.20 -1.79 2.52
N VAL A 23 21.29 -0.83 2.33
CA VAL A 23 21.26 0.42 3.09
C VAL A 23 20.27 0.33 4.23
N GLN A 24 20.75 0.60 5.45
CA GLN A 24 19.92 0.54 6.65
C GLN A 24 19.33 1.90 6.98
N TYR A 25 18.00 2.00 6.86
CA TYR A 25 17.23 3.20 7.19
C TYR A 25 16.54 3.10 8.55
N LYS A 26 16.40 4.24 9.23
CA LYS A 26 15.37 4.39 10.28
C LYS A 26 14.01 4.63 9.62
N LEU A 27 12.93 4.19 10.27
CA LEU A 27 11.57 4.24 9.71
C LEU A 27 11.12 5.68 9.36
N ASN A 28 11.48 6.67 10.18
CA ASN A 28 11.20 8.09 9.88
C ASN A 28 11.89 8.57 8.59
N ASN A 29 13.11 8.13 8.32
CA ASN A 29 13.84 8.49 7.11
C ASN A 29 13.25 7.81 5.86
N VAL A 30 12.62 6.63 6.01
CA VAL A 30 11.84 6.01 4.91
C VAL A 30 10.67 6.91 4.52
N TYR A 31 9.91 7.42 5.49
CA TYR A 31 8.81 8.33 5.20
C TYR A 31 9.26 9.66 4.58
N ARG A 32 10.42 10.20 5.00
CA ARG A 32 11.03 11.38 4.37
C ARG A 32 11.40 11.11 2.91
N LEU A 33 12.08 9.99 2.65
CA LEU A 33 12.46 9.57 1.30
C LEU A 33 11.22 9.39 0.40
N MET A 34 10.16 8.74 0.91
CA MET A 34 8.92 8.60 0.16
C MET A 34 8.26 9.96 -0.16
N CYS A 35 8.33 10.92 0.76
CA CYS A 35 7.83 12.27 0.53
C CYS A 35 8.62 12.99 -0.57
N GLU A 36 9.96 12.92 -0.50
CA GLU A 36 10.87 13.49 -1.51
C GLU A 36 10.67 12.89 -2.90
N LEU A 37 10.27 11.61 -2.97
CA LEU A 37 9.95 10.90 -4.21
C LEU A 37 8.48 11.06 -4.67
N ASN A 38 7.66 11.84 -3.96
CA ASN A 38 6.20 11.95 -4.20
C ASN A 38 5.43 10.62 -4.13
N LEU A 39 5.90 9.68 -3.30
CA LEU A 39 5.31 8.35 -3.11
C LEU A 39 4.54 8.19 -1.79
N SER A 40 4.40 9.25 -0.99
CA SER A 40 3.81 9.21 0.36
C SER A 40 2.38 8.67 0.42
N TRP A 41 1.67 8.62 -0.71
CA TRP A 41 0.26 8.20 -0.80
C TRP A 41 0.05 6.87 -1.55
N ILE A 42 1.10 6.21 -2.04
CA ILE A 42 0.98 5.00 -2.89
C ILE A 42 0.84 3.72 -2.06
N THR A 43 0.26 3.81 -0.87
CA THR A 43 -0.02 2.60 -0.08
C THR A 43 -1.17 1.85 -0.74
N SER A 44 -0.93 0.61 -1.14
CA SER A 44 -2.01 -0.29 -1.53
C SER A 44 -3.00 -0.38 -0.37
N ARG A 45 -4.23 0.08 -0.60
CA ARG A 45 -5.29 -0.02 0.40
C ARG A 45 -5.62 -1.50 0.55
N SER A 46 -5.59 -1.99 1.79
CA SER A 46 -6.04 -3.34 2.11
C SER A 46 -7.42 -3.57 1.52
N LYS A 47 -7.60 -4.67 0.78
CA LYS A 47 -8.93 -5.13 0.38
C LYS A 47 -9.70 -5.45 1.67
N HIS A 48 -10.86 -4.82 1.89
CA HIS A 48 -11.64 -5.10 3.09
C HIS A 48 -12.23 -6.52 2.98
N PRO A 49 -12.17 -7.38 4.01
CA PRO A 49 -12.67 -8.76 3.90
C PRO A 49 -14.17 -8.85 3.56
N LYS A 50 -14.96 -7.84 3.94
CA LYS A 50 -16.39 -7.75 3.59
C LYS A 50 -16.65 -6.96 2.29
N GLN A 51 -15.62 -6.76 1.47
CA GLN A 51 -15.77 -6.07 0.19
C GLN A 51 -16.48 -7.00 -0.81
N SER A 52 -17.81 -6.91 -0.87
CA SER A 52 -18.58 -7.54 -1.94
C SER A 52 -18.46 -6.70 -3.21
N ILE A 53 -17.90 -7.28 -4.26
CA ILE A 53 -17.82 -6.66 -5.59
C ILE A 53 -19.23 -6.49 -6.18
N GLU A 54 -20.10 -7.47 -5.98
CA GLU A 54 -21.49 -7.45 -6.45
C GLU A 54 -22.26 -6.26 -5.88
N ALA A 55 -22.16 -6.03 -4.56
CA ALA A 55 -22.81 -4.88 -3.90
C ALA A 55 -22.27 -3.53 -4.40
N GLN A 56 -20.99 -3.45 -4.80
CA GLN A 56 -20.42 -2.23 -5.36
C GLN A 56 -20.90 -1.98 -6.79
N GLU A 57 -20.94 -3.01 -7.61
CA GLU A 57 -21.42 -2.91 -8.99
C GLU A 57 -22.90 -2.55 -9.03
N ASP A 58 -23.71 -3.10 -8.12
CA ASP A 58 -25.12 -2.74 -8.01
C ASP A 58 -25.33 -1.30 -7.53
N PHE A 59 -24.51 -0.81 -6.60
CA PHE A 59 -24.53 0.60 -6.20
C PHE A 59 -24.19 1.54 -7.36
N LYS A 60 -23.20 1.20 -8.20
CA LYS A 60 -22.81 2.03 -9.36
C LYS A 60 -23.89 2.14 -10.45
N LYS A 61 -24.84 1.21 -10.51
CA LYS A 61 -25.92 1.20 -11.50
C LYS A 61 -27.05 2.17 -11.15
N PHE A 62 -27.07 2.76 -9.96
CA PHE A 62 -28.05 3.79 -9.63
C PHE A 62 -27.85 5.02 -10.51
N PRO A 63 -28.83 5.40 -11.36
CA PRO A 63 -28.77 6.66 -12.07
C PRO A 63 -28.98 7.80 -11.06
N LEU A 64 -28.20 8.88 -11.22
CA LEU A 64 -28.41 10.15 -10.50
C LEU A 64 -29.72 10.81 -10.91
#